data_AF-A0A1V5PI75-F1
#
_entry.id   AF-A0A1V5PI75-F1
#
_cell.length_a   1.000
_cell.length_b   1.000
_cell.length_c   1.000
_cell.angle_alpha   90.00
_cell.angle_beta   90.00
_cell.angle_gamma   90.00
#
_symmetry.space_group_name_H-M   'P 1'
#
loop_
_entity.id
_entity.type
_entity.pdbx_description
1 polymer ?
#
loop_
_entity_poly.entity_id
_entity_poly.type
_entity_poly.pdbx_seq_one_letter_code
_entity_poly.pdbx_strand_id
1 'polypeptide(L)'
;MKAAITEQPTRLLAGFDFFGDPFRSHGGWSADNEIGRLWQRWGEYWYSGGMAELPIKDRAVCYEFHIYHPETLQTGEFEVFIGVEVTQLADLPLAVVGKTLPGGRYAVFTLAGEEIASDWIWELDHAWLPKLGVQRLTTFSVQRYDERFKSVENLSESELEVYIPLLP
;
A
#
# COMPACT_ATOMS: atom_id res chain seq x y z
N MET A 1 -16.19 -6.12 -6.51
CA MET A 1 -14.79 -6.19 -7.02
C MET A 1 -14.68 -6.32 -8.55
N LYS A 2 -14.15 -5.30 -9.24
CA LYS A 2 -13.73 -5.34 -10.65
C LYS A 2 -12.21 -5.58 -10.69
N ALA A 3 -11.75 -6.49 -11.53
CA ALA A 3 -10.37 -6.95 -11.50
C ALA A 3 -9.76 -7.10 -12.90
N ALA A 4 -8.50 -6.76 -13.05
CA ALA A 4 -7.76 -6.90 -14.31
C ALA A 4 -6.32 -7.37 -14.04
N ILE A 5 -5.80 -8.25 -14.91
CA ILE A 5 -4.37 -8.52 -14.98
C ILE A 5 -3.75 -7.46 -15.89
N THR A 6 -2.73 -6.78 -15.40
CA THR A 6 -2.06 -5.70 -16.11
C THR A 6 -0.54 -5.84 -15.99
N GLU A 7 0.17 -5.43 -17.04
CA GLU A 7 1.61 -5.26 -16.99
C GLU A 7 1.92 -3.88 -16.38
N GLN A 8 2.74 -3.85 -15.34
CA GLN A 8 3.09 -2.66 -14.60
C GLN A 8 4.58 -2.34 -14.77
N PRO A 9 4.96 -1.07 -14.96
CA PRO A 9 6.36 -0.68 -14.97
C PRO A 9 6.93 -0.70 -13.54
N THR A 10 8.25 -0.73 -13.45
CA THR A 10 8.96 -0.46 -12.19
C THR A 10 8.66 0.98 -11.74
N ARG A 11 8.42 1.15 -10.44
CA ARG A 11 8.20 2.46 -9.80
C ARG A 11 9.22 2.70 -8.70
N LEU A 12 9.60 3.96 -8.51
CA LEU A 12 10.42 4.39 -7.38
C LEU A 12 9.52 5.16 -6.42
N LEU A 13 9.58 4.81 -5.14
CA LEU A 13 8.73 5.38 -4.11
C LEU A 13 9.61 5.98 -3.01
N ALA A 14 9.20 7.12 -2.49
CA ALA A 14 9.82 7.76 -1.32
C ALA A 14 8.75 7.96 -0.25
N GLY A 15 9.08 7.64 1.00
CA GLY A 15 8.08 7.48 2.03
C GLY A 15 8.63 7.21 3.42
N PHE A 16 7.74 6.84 4.34
CA PHE A 16 8.08 6.36 5.69
C PHE A 16 7.75 4.88 5.80
N ASP A 17 8.45 4.18 6.69
CA ASP A 17 8.19 2.79 7.03
C ASP A 17 8.00 2.56 8.54
N PHE A 18 7.39 1.43 8.83
CA PHE A 18 7.19 0.86 10.14
C PHE A 18 7.44 -0.65 10.04
N PHE A 19 8.15 -1.23 11.01
CA PHE A 19 8.30 -2.68 11.17
C PHE A 19 7.87 -3.08 12.58
N GLY A 20 6.99 -4.08 12.67
CA GLY A 20 6.47 -4.60 13.93
C GLY A 20 5.07 -5.18 13.74
N ASP A 21 4.33 -5.40 14.83
CA ASP A 21 2.92 -5.76 14.77
C ASP A 21 2.08 -4.48 14.57
N PRO A 22 1.49 -4.26 13.38
CA PRO A 22 0.77 -3.03 13.11
C PRO A 22 -0.58 -2.96 13.83
N PHE A 23 -1.10 -4.09 14.30
CA PHE A 23 -2.41 -4.22 14.93
C PHE A 23 -2.33 -4.45 16.44
N ARG A 24 -1.13 -4.30 17.02
CA ARG A 24 -0.86 -4.48 18.45
C ARG A 24 -1.83 -3.72 19.36
N SER A 25 -2.27 -2.54 18.93
CA SER A 25 -3.11 -1.63 19.73
C SER A 25 -4.57 -1.59 19.26
N HIS A 26 -4.83 -1.62 17.96
CA HIS A 26 -6.15 -1.55 17.35
C HIS A 26 -6.17 -2.37 16.05
N GLY A 27 -7.37 -2.77 15.61
CA GLY A 27 -7.53 -3.53 14.36
C GLY A 27 -7.21 -2.73 13.09
N GLY A 28 -7.38 -3.37 11.93
CA GLY A 28 -7.26 -2.73 10.62
C GLY A 28 -8.22 -1.55 10.46
N TRP A 29 -7.88 -0.62 9.55
CA TRP A 29 -8.71 0.56 9.23
C TRP A 29 -9.01 1.47 10.43
N SER A 30 -8.10 1.53 11.40
CA SER A 30 -8.14 2.45 12.53
C SER A 30 -7.02 3.47 12.44
N ALA A 31 -7.34 4.75 12.67
CA ALA A 31 -6.33 5.82 12.78
C ALA A 31 -5.40 5.62 13.99
N ASP A 32 -5.80 4.80 14.97
CA ASP A 32 -5.09 4.59 16.23
C ASP A 32 -4.21 3.34 16.25
N ASN A 33 -4.15 2.59 15.14
CA ASN A 33 -3.17 1.50 14.97
C ASN A 33 -1.81 2.06 14.47
N GLU A 34 -0.80 1.20 14.28
CA GLU A 34 0.53 1.68 13.87
C GLU A 34 0.55 2.21 12.43
N ILE A 35 -0.34 1.69 11.56
CA ILE A 35 -0.50 2.15 10.18
C ILE A 35 -1.09 3.57 10.17
N GLY A 36 -2.14 3.81 10.97
CA GLY A 36 -2.74 5.13 11.14
C GLY A 36 -1.73 6.15 11.70
N ARG A 37 -0.93 5.77 12.70
CA ARG A 37 0.17 6.59 13.21
C ARG A 37 1.23 6.88 12.14
N LEU A 38 1.57 5.91 11.31
CA LEU A 38 2.51 6.09 10.21
C LEU A 38 1.97 7.15 9.23
N TRP A 39 0.69 7.06 8.83
CA TRP A 39 0.01 8.06 7.99
C TRP A 39 -0.02 9.45 8.63
N GLN A 40 -0.28 9.56 9.93
CA GLN A 40 -0.25 10.84 10.64
C GLN A 40 1.15 11.47 10.57
N ARG A 41 2.21 10.71 10.90
CA ARG A 41 3.60 11.20 10.83
C ARG A 41 3.97 11.64 9.41
N TRP A 42 3.57 10.88 8.40
CA TRP A 42 3.79 11.24 7.00
C TRP A 42 3.04 12.51 6.60
N GLY A 43 1.78 12.64 7.01
CA GLY A 43 0.97 13.84 6.79
C GLY A 43 1.57 15.09 7.45
N GLU A 44 2.01 14.99 8.70
CA GLU A 44 2.72 16.09 9.39
C GLU A 44 4.00 16.50 8.66
N TYR A 45 4.77 15.52 8.20
CA TYR A 45 5.97 15.77 7.39
C TYR A 45 5.63 16.47 6.06
N TRP A 46 4.53 16.06 5.42
CA TRP A 46 4.02 16.68 4.21
C TRP A 46 3.62 18.15 4.42
N TYR A 47 2.76 18.42 5.41
CA TYR A 47 2.23 19.76 5.67
C TYR A 47 3.27 20.74 6.24
N SER A 48 4.33 20.23 6.87
CA SER A 48 5.47 21.05 7.31
C SER A 48 6.45 21.39 6.18
N GLY A 49 6.21 20.92 4.96
CA GLY A 49 7.05 21.19 3.79
C GLY A 49 8.22 20.23 3.59
N GLY A 50 8.31 19.14 4.35
CA GLY A 50 9.38 18.14 4.23
C GLY A 50 9.46 17.47 2.86
N MET A 51 8.39 17.56 2.06
CA MET A 51 8.28 17.03 0.71
C MET A 51 8.63 18.02 -0.40
N ALA A 52 9.01 19.27 -0.07
CA ALA A 52 9.14 20.35 -1.06
C ALA A 52 10.12 19.99 -2.19
N GLU A 53 11.26 19.39 -1.85
CA GLU A 53 12.35 19.08 -2.77
C GLU A 53 12.26 17.67 -3.39
N LEU A 54 11.28 16.84 -2.99
CA LEU A 54 11.16 15.51 -3.57
C LEU A 54 10.61 15.57 -5.00
N PRO A 55 11.16 14.79 -5.94
CA PRO A 55 10.74 14.79 -7.34
C PRO A 55 9.51 13.89 -7.53
N ILE A 56 8.40 14.26 -6.90
CA ILE A 56 7.14 13.54 -6.86
C ILE A 56 6.47 13.58 -8.24
N LYS A 57 6.04 12.43 -8.76
CA LYS A 57 5.36 12.32 -10.06
C LYS A 57 3.92 12.82 -10.02
N ASP A 58 3.18 12.45 -8.99
CA ASP A 58 1.80 12.85 -8.78
C ASP A 58 1.56 13.05 -7.28
N ARG A 59 1.16 14.26 -6.91
CA ARG A 59 0.91 14.65 -5.51
C ARG A 59 -0.48 14.25 -5.02
N ALA A 60 -1.37 13.85 -5.90
CA ALA A 60 -2.70 13.36 -5.55
C ALA A 60 -2.73 11.86 -5.26
N VAL A 61 -1.60 11.16 -5.43
CA VAL A 61 -1.52 9.70 -5.33
C VAL A 61 -0.54 9.30 -4.25
N CYS A 62 -1.00 8.47 -3.32
CA CYS A 62 -0.18 7.84 -2.31
C CYS A 62 -0.30 6.32 -2.36
N TYR A 63 0.67 5.64 -1.78
CA TYR A 63 0.75 4.19 -1.74
C TYR A 63 0.93 3.70 -0.30
N GLU A 64 0.37 2.54 0.00
CA GLU A 64 0.65 1.75 1.21
C GLU A 64 1.05 0.34 0.80
N PHE A 65 2.22 -0.11 1.24
CA PHE A 65 2.73 -1.45 0.97
C PHE A 65 2.66 -2.26 2.26
N HIS A 66 2.15 -3.48 2.18
CA HIS A 66 2.31 -4.48 3.23
C HIS A 66 3.37 -5.45 2.73
N ILE A 67 4.52 -5.50 3.39
CA ILE A 67 5.69 -6.27 2.96
C ILE A 67 5.97 -7.34 4.01
N TYR A 68 5.88 -8.59 3.58
CA TYR A 68 5.96 -9.76 4.43
C TYR A 68 7.36 -10.38 4.35
N HIS A 69 7.91 -10.69 5.52
CA HIS A 69 9.25 -11.24 5.70
C HIS A 69 9.17 -12.71 6.14
N PRO A 70 10.27 -13.49 6.05
CA PRO A 70 10.25 -14.90 6.45
C PRO A 70 9.75 -15.16 7.87
N GLU A 71 9.96 -14.21 8.79
CA GLU A 71 9.54 -14.30 10.20
C GLU A 71 8.10 -13.88 10.46
N THR A 72 7.43 -13.25 9.49
CA THR A 72 6.09 -12.67 9.68
C THR A 72 5.07 -13.72 10.09
N LEU A 73 5.17 -14.95 9.58
CA LEU A 73 4.23 -16.02 9.94
C LEU A 73 4.35 -16.46 11.41
N GLN A 74 5.53 -16.29 12.01
CA GLN A 74 5.80 -16.69 13.39
C GLN A 74 5.54 -15.55 14.37
N THR A 75 5.86 -14.32 13.98
CA THR A 75 5.80 -13.14 14.87
C THR A 75 4.52 -12.35 14.71
N GLY A 76 3.86 -12.41 13.55
CA GLY A 76 2.81 -11.48 13.16
C GLY A 76 3.33 -10.10 12.76
N GLU A 77 4.65 -9.88 12.83
CA GLU A 77 5.29 -8.61 12.51
C GLU A 77 5.58 -8.52 11.02
N PHE A 78 5.33 -7.36 10.43
CA PHE A 78 5.65 -7.10 9.03
C PHE A 78 5.96 -5.64 8.81
N GLU A 79 6.49 -5.35 7.63
CA GLU A 79 6.83 -3.99 7.25
C GLU A 79 5.64 -3.32 6.56
N VAL A 80 5.31 -2.12 7.00
CA VAL A 80 4.36 -1.24 6.35
C VAL A 80 5.12 -0.03 5.83
N PHE A 81 5.01 0.25 4.54
CA PHE A 81 5.59 1.44 3.92
C PHE A 81 4.46 2.30 3.37
N ILE A 82 4.53 3.62 3.57
CA ILE A 82 3.65 4.58 2.90
C ILE A 82 4.45 5.64 2.20
N GLY A 83 3.98 6.12 1.06
CA GLY A 83 4.68 7.19 0.36
C GLY A 83 4.10 7.52 -1.00
N VAL A 84 4.91 8.19 -1.81
CA VAL A 84 4.53 8.69 -3.13
C VAL A 84 5.52 8.22 -4.20
N GLU A 85 5.05 8.17 -5.44
CA GLU A 85 5.92 7.85 -6.57
C GLU A 85 6.82 9.04 -6.91
N VAL A 86 8.12 8.77 -7.05
CA VAL A 86 9.16 9.75 -7.39
C VAL A 86 9.88 9.35 -8.67
N THR A 87 10.56 10.30 -9.31
CA THR A 87 11.35 10.01 -10.52
C THR A 87 12.74 9.47 -10.21
N GLN A 88 13.26 9.68 -9.00
CA GLN A 88 14.57 9.21 -8.54
C GLN A 88 14.65 9.12 -7.01
N LEU A 89 15.60 8.35 -6.49
CA LEU A 89 15.85 8.15 -5.05
C LEU A 89 17.15 8.83 -4.57
N ALA A 90 17.63 9.85 -5.28
CA ALA A 90 18.80 10.63 -4.88
C ALA A 90 18.44 11.66 -3.80
N ASP A 91 19.37 11.90 -2.87
CA ASP A 91 19.31 12.97 -1.87
C ASP A 91 18.03 12.99 -1.00
N LEU A 92 17.53 11.80 -0.64
CA LEU A 92 16.38 11.70 0.25
C LEU A 92 16.70 12.28 1.64
N PRO A 93 15.77 13.03 2.26
CA PRO A 93 15.91 13.46 3.64
C PRO A 93 16.13 12.27 4.58
N LEU A 94 16.87 12.48 5.67
CA LEU A 94 17.24 11.39 6.61
C LEU A 94 16.05 10.56 7.12
N ALA A 95 14.90 11.19 7.31
CA ALA A 95 13.68 10.52 7.80
C ALA A 95 12.91 9.76 6.72
N VAL A 96 13.30 9.90 5.44
CA VAL A 96 12.59 9.34 4.28
C VAL A 96 13.35 8.13 3.76
N VAL A 97 12.63 7.03 3.54
CA VAL A 97 13.16 5.81 2.93
C VAL A 97 12.73 5.69 1.47
N GLY A 98 13.56 5.06 0.66
CA GLY A 98 13.29 4.77 -0.74
C GLY A 98 12.95 3.30 -0.97
N LYS A 99 11.97 3.01 -1.83
CA LYS A 99 11.61 1.67 -2.29
C LYS A 99 11.54 1.61 -3.81
N THR A 100 11.93 0.47 -4.37
CA THR A 100 11.73 0.16 -5.79
C THR A 100 10.65 -0.91 -5.89
N LEU A 101 9.47 -0.54 -6.37
CA LEU A 101 8.40 -1.51 -6.67
C LEU A 101 8.73 -2.18 -8.01
N PRO A 102 8.95 -3.51 -8.05
CA PRO A 102 9.29 -4.20 -9.28
C PRO A 102 8.16 -4.11 -10.31
N GLY A 103 8.52 -3.88 -11.57
CA GLY A 103 7.60 -4.08 -12.68
C GLY A 103 7.24 -5.56 -12.87
N GLY A 104 6.26 -5.83 -13.72
CA GLY A 104 5.80 -7.17 -14.05
C GLY A 104 4.28 -7.27 -14.11
N ARG A 105 3.77 -8.50 -14.01
CA ARG A 105 2.33 -8.78 -14.00
C ARG A 105 1.73 -8.55 -12.62
N TYR A 106 0.66 -7.76 -12.58
CA TYR A 106 -0.13 -7.52 -11.38
C TYR A 106 -1.60 -7.82 -11.64
N ALA A 107 -2.25 -8.40 -10.64
CA ALA A 107 -3.70 -8.36 -10.53
C ALA A 107 -4.10 -7.07 -9.82
N VAL A 108 -4.94 -6.26 -10.47
CA VAL A 108 -5.38 -4.96 -9.98
C VAL A 108 -6.87 -5.00 -9.71
N PHE A 109 -7.25 -4.59 -8.51
CA PHE A 109 -8.63 -4.58 -8.02
C PHE A 109 -9.00 -3.18 -7.58
N THR A 110 -10.24 -2.77 -7.85
CA THR A 110 -10.82 -1.61 -7.18
C THR A 110 -11.71 -2.10 -6.05
N LEU A 111 -11.41 -1.66 -4.83
CA LEU A 111 -12.24 -1.84 -3.65
C LEU A 111 -13.03 -0.55 -3.42
N ALA A 112 -14.33 -0.68 -3.16
CA ALA A 112 -15.21 0.45 -2.91
C ALA A 112 -16.04 0.23 -1.65
N GLY A 113 -16.26 1.30 -0.88
CA GLY A 113 -17.13 1.21 0.28
C GLY A 113 -16.62 0.24 1.34
N GLU A 114 -17.54 -0.55 1.87
CA GLU A 114 -17.27 -1.61 2.85
C GLU A 114 -16.34 -2.72 2.33
N GLU A 115 -16.15 -2.86 1.00
CA GLU A 115 -15.16 -3.81 0.44
C GLU A 115 -13.73 -3.47 0.89
N ILE A 116 -13.46 -2.21 1.25
CA ILE A 116 -12.15 -1.76 1.72
C ILE A 116 -11.78 -2.44 3.06
N ALA A 117 -12.76 -2.56 3.97
CA ALA A 117 -12.58 -3.13 5.30
C ALA A 117 -12.89 -4.64 5.38
N SER A 118 -13.26 -5.26 4.26
CA SER A 118 -13.56 -6.70 4.21
C SER A 118 -12.29 -7.56 4.13
N ASP A 119 -12.47 -8.89 4.24
CA ASP A 119 -11.42 -9.86 3.94
C ASP A 119 -11.32 -10.12 2.43
N TRP A 120 -10.99 -9.07 1.67
CA TRP A 120 -10.83 -9.15 0.22
C TRP A 120 -9.66 -10.06 -0.20
N ILE A 121 -8.69 -10.33 0.69
CA ILE A 121 -7.61 -11.30 0.46
C ILE A 121 -8.18 -12.71 0.38
N TRP A 122 -9.15 -13.05 1.22
CA TRP A 122 -9.80 -14.36 1.13
C TRP A 122 -10.51 -14.55 -0.21
N GLU A 123 -11.28 -13.56 -0.68
CA GLU A 123 -11.97 -13.61 -1.97
C GLU A 123 -10.98 -13.71 -3.14
N LEU A 124 -9.88 -12.96 -3.06
CA LEU A 124 -8.78 -13.02 -4.01
C LEU A 124 -8.24 -14.45 -4.14
N ASP A 125 -7.88 -15.08 -3.01
CA ASP A 125 -7.22 -16.38 -2.98
C ASP A 125 -8.17 -17.55 -3.29
N HIS A 126 -9.44 -17.47 -2.88
CA HIS A 126 -10.38 -18.59 -2.98
C HIS A 126 -11.34 -18.50 -4.17
N ALA A 127 -11.56 -17.31 -4.73
CA ALA A 127 -12.50 -17.13 -5.83
C ALA A 127 -11.83 -16.60 -7.10
N TRP A 128 -10.97 -15.59 -7.00
CA TRP A 128 -10.49 -14.88 -8.18
C TRP A 128 -9.25 -15.51 -8.83
N LEU A 129 -8.16 -15.65 -8.07
CA LEU A 129 -6.90 -16.22 -8.57
C LEU A 129 -7.10 -17.63 -9.15
N PRO A 130 -7.88 -18.55 -8.51
CA PRO A 130 -8.14 -19.87 -9.06
C PRO A 130 -8.87 -19.85 -10.41
N LYS A 131 -9.85 -18.95 -10.58
CA LYS A 131 -10.61 -18.84 -11.84
C LYS A 131 -9.75 -18.36 -13.01
N LEU A 132 -8.71 -17.59 -12.73
CA LEU A 132 -7.78 -17.08 -13.74
C LEU A 132 -6.56 -17.96 -13.94
N GLY A 133 -6.39 -19.01 -13.14
CA GLY A 133 -5.25 -19.91 -13.23
C GLY A 133 -3.91 -19.23 -12.95
N VAL A 134 -3.91 -18.20 -12.10
CA VAL A 134 -2.70 -17.46 -11.72
C VAL A 134 -2.44 -17.60 -10.23
N GLN A 135 -1.20 -17.35 -9.82
CA GLN A 135 -0.77 -17.36 -8.42
C GLN A 135 -0.15 -16.00 -8.09
N ARG A 136 -0.43 -15.51 -6.87
CA ARG A 136 0.19 -14.29 -6.38
C ARG A 136 1.55 -14.57 -5.75
N LEU A 137 2.44 -13.61 -5.86
CA LEU A 137 3.58 -13.50 -4.98
C LEU A 137 3.07 -13.05 -3.59
N THR A 138 3.51 -13.73 -2.54
CA THR A 138 3.03 -13.50 -1.16
C THR A 138 3.95 -12.61 -0.33
N THR A 139 4.96 -12.00 -0.95
CA THR A 139 5.95 -11.17 -0.24
C THR A 139 5.49 -9.73 -0.05
N PHE A 140 4.56 -9.23 -0.86
CA PHE A 140 3.96 -7.92 -0.61
C PHE A 140 2.61 -7.75 -1.32
N SER A 141 1.82 -6.80 -0.83
CA SER A 141 0.67 -6.22 -1.51
C SER A 141 0.78 -4.70 -1.49
N VAL A 142 0.13 -4.04 -2.45
CA VAL A 142 0.16 -2.58 -2.57
C VAL A 142 -1.26 -2.04 -2.64
N GLN A 143 -1.55 -1.04 -1.84
CA GLN A 143 -2.74 -0.22 -1.94
C GLN A 143 -2.34 1.13 -2.53
N ARG A 144 -3.11 1.61 -3.51
CA ARG A 144 -2.96 2.92 -4.15
C ARG A 144 -4.19 3.75 -3.82
N TYR A 145 -3.95 4.90 -3.21
CA TYR A 145 -4.94 5.89 -2.86
C TYR A 145 -4.82 7.05 -3.83
N ASP A 146 -5.96 7.50 -4.34
CA ASP A 146 -6.09 8.75 -5.06
C ASP A 146 -7.27 9.55 -4.46
N GLU A 147 -7.69 10.63 -5.14
CA GLU A 147 -8.78 11.51 -4.71
C GLU A 147 -10.12 10.81 -4.42
N ARG A 148 -10.31 9.56 -4.86
CA ARG A 148 -11.49 8.76 -4.56
C ARG A 148 -11.50 8.26 -3.12
N PHE A 149 -10.35 8.10 -2.47
CA PHE A 149 -10.30 7.75 -1.05
C PHE A 149 -10.52 8.99 -0.19
N LYS A 150 -11.57 9.00 0.63
CA LYS A 150 -11.98 10.18 1.40
C LYS A 150 -11.33 10.23 2.78
N SER A 151 -11.50 9.16 3.55
CA SER A 151 -10.82 8.93 4.83
C SER A 151 -11.21 7.57 5.39
N VAL A 152 -10.57 7.14 6.47
CA VAL A 152 -10.95 5.92 7.20
C VAL A 152 -12.32 6.03 7.87
N GLU A 153 -12.82 7.24 8.12
CA GLU A 153 -14.18 7.48 8.65
C GLU A 153 -15.25 7.50 7.55
N ASN A 154 -14.85 7.66 6.28
CA ASN A 154 -15.75 7.80 5.13
C ASN A 154 -15.53 6.68 4.10
N LEU A 155 -15.32 5.45 4.58
CA LEU A 155 -15.05 4.30 3.69
C LEU A 155 -16.19 4.05 2.71
N SER A 156 -17.44 4.20 3.12
CA SER A 156 -18.64 3.99 2.29
C SER A 156 -18.68 4.84 1.01
N GLU A 157 -17.99 5.98 0.99
CA GLU A 157 -17.85 6.90 -0.14
C GLU A 157 -16.46 6.85 -0.78
N SER A 158 -15.61 5.91 -0.34
CA SER A 158 -14.23 5.80 -0.76
C SER A 158 -14.03 4.67 -1.76
N GLU A 159 -13.04 4.86 -2.63
CA GLU A 159 -12.46 3.78 -3.45
C GLU A 159 -10.94 3.80 -3.33
N LEU A 160 -10.33 2.63 -3.47
CA LEU A 160 -8.89 2.49 -3.65
C LEU A 160 -8.58 1.33 -4.60
N GLU A 161 -7.35 1.30 -5.08
CA GLU A 161 -6.86 0.20 -5.90
C GLU A 161 -5.89 -0.69 -5.12
N VAL A 162 -6.02 -1.99 -5.26
CA VAL A 162 -5.07 -2.97 -4.73
C VAL A 162 -4.33 -3.63 -5.88
N TYR A 163 -3.01 -3.63 -5.79
CA TYR A 163 -2.09 -4.24 -6.74
C TYR A 163 -1.45 -5.46 -6.08
N ILE A 164 -1.70 -6.63 -6.66
CA ILE A 164 -1.19 -7.90 -6.19
C ILE A 164 -0.17 -8.43 -7.21
N PRO A 165 1.13 -8.51 -6.86
CA PRO A 165 2.13 -9.06 -7.75
C PRO A 165 1.83 -10.52 -8.06
N LEU A 166 1.94 -10.92 -9.32
CA LEU A 166 1.74 -12.30 -9.77
C LEU A 166 3.07 -13.01 -9.98
N LEU A 167 3.07 -14.33 -9.79
CA LEU A 167 4.18 -15.16 -10.24
C LEU A 167 4.26 -15.13 -11.79
N PRO A 168 5.48 -15.21 -12.37
CA PRO A 168 5.69 -15.24 -13.82
C PRO A 168 4.85 -16.30 -14.53
#